data_AF-A0A1I6BHQ6-F1
#
_entry.id   AF-A0A1I6BHQ6-F1
#
_cell.length_a   1.000
_cell.length_b   1.000
_cell.length_c   1.000
_cell.angle_alpha   90.00
_cell.angle_beta   90.00
_cell.angle_gamma   90.00
#
_symmetry.space_group_name_H-M   'P 1'
#
loop_
_entity.id
_entity.type
_entity.pdbx_description
1 polymer ?
#
loop_
_entity_poly.entity_id
_entity_poly.type
_entity_poly.pdbx_seq_one_letter_code
_entity_poly.pdbx_strand_id
1 'polypeptide(L)' 'MEPNRQLAIELAKALIQNNHVKPVFGVRGSKDIGDENAISYILGESSYSFSELVSHFLDNIEKIEKWSF' A
#
# COMPACT_ATOMS: atom_id res chain seq x y z
N MET A 1 -11.45 5.94 14.13
CA MET A 1 -10.83 5.21 13.00
C MET A 1 -10.96 3.74 13.35
N GLU A 2 -11.50 2.89 12.45
CA GLU A 2 -11.64 1.44 12.70
C GLU A 2 -10.27 0.82 13.06
N PRO A 3 -10.15 0.00 14.12
CA PRO A 3 -8.87 -0.57 14.56
C PRO A 3 -8.08 -1.25 13.43
N ASN A 4 -8.77 -1.96 12.54
CA ASN A 4 -8.16 -2.66 11.40
C ASN A 4 -7.60 -1.71 10.34
N ARG A 5 -8.28 -0.58 10.10
CA ARG A 5 -7.76 0.46 9.20
C ARG A 5 -6.49 1.08 9.76
N GLN A 6 -6.44 1.36 11.06
CA GLN A 6 -5.23 1.91 11.68
C GLN A 6 -4.07 0.89 11.60
N LEU A 7 -4.34 -0.38 11.90
CA LEU A 7 -3.34 -1.45 11.80
C LEU A 7 -2.82 -1.60 10.36
N ALA A 8 -3.69 -1.59 9.36
CA ALA A 8 -3.31 -1.66 7.95
C ALA A 8 -2.39 -0.50 7.54
N ILE A 9 -2.67 0.72 8.01
CA ILE A 9 -1.82 1.89 7.78
C ILE A 9 -0.44 1.72 8.43
N GLU A 10 -0.38 1.24 9.67
CA GLU A 10 0.91 1.03 10.35
C GLU A 10 1.75 -0.08 9.69
N LEU A 11 1.11 -1.16 9.23
CA LEU A 11 1.79 -2.22 8.47
C LEU A 11 2.33 -1.69 7.12
N ALA A 12 1.54 -0.87 6.41
CA ALA A 12 1.99 -0.24 5.17
C ALA A 12 3.17 0.71 5.42
N LYS A 13 3.14 1.53 6.48
CA LYS A 13 4.27 2.39 6.88
C LYS A 13 5.54 1.57 7.16
N ALA A 14 5.42 0.51 7.95
CA ALA A 14 6.54 -0.36 8.27
C ALA A 14 7.15 -1.01 7.02
N LEU A 15 6.30 -1.42 6.07
CA LEU A 15 6.74 -1.99 4.79
C LEU A 15 7.53 -0.97 3.96
N ILE A 16 7.02 0.25 3.77
CA ILE A 16 7.69 1.25 2.93
C ILE A 16 8.97 1.81 3.57
N GLN A 17 9.12 1.69 4.89
CA GLN A 17 10.33 2.07 5.63
C GLN A 17 11.40 0.96 5.60
N ASN A 18 11.08 -0.22 5.08
CA ASN A 18 12.06 -1.30 4.93
C ASN A 18 13.11 -0.93 3.87
N ASN A 19 14.40 -1.15 4.18
CA ASN A 19 15.53 -0.78 3.31
C ASN A 19 15.49 -1.43 1.91
N HIS A 20 14.74 -2.52 1.75
CA HIS A 20 14.58 -3.21 0.47
C HIS A 20 13.45 -2.63 -0.39
N VAL A 21 12.66 -1.70 0.15
CA VAL A 21 11.56 -1.05 -0.56
C VAL A 21 11.99 0.36 -0.94
N LYS A 22 12.02 0.63 -2.24
CA LYS A 22 12.44 1.94 -2.76
C LYS A 22 11.23 2.71 -3.27
N PRO A 23 11.05 3.97 -2.84
CA PRO A 23 10.07 4.84 -3.48
C PRO A 23 10.56 5.22 -4.87
N VAL A 24 9.64 5.24 -5.82
CA VAL A 24 9.87 5.67 -7.20
C VAL A 24 8.85 6.75 -7.53
N PHE A 25 9.37 7.86 -8.04
CA PHE A 25 8.55 8.95 -8.54
C PHE A 25 8.24 8.68 -10.01
N GLY A 26 7.01 8.28 -10.29
CA GLY A 26 6.54 8.07 -11.65
C GLY A 26 5.87 9.33 -12.18
N VAL A 27 6.38 9.91 -13.26
CA VAL A 27 5.56 10.80 -14.10
C VAL A 27 4.71 9.88 -14.96
N ARG A 28 3.51 9.53 -14.49
CA ARG A 28 2.61 8.65 -15.25
C ARG A 28 2.02 9.47 -16.42
N GLY A 29 2.73 9.47 -17.54
CA GLY A 29 2.27 10.09 -18.78
C GLY A 29 1.11 9.32 -19.40
N SER A 30 -0.11 9.42 -18.87
CA SER A 30 -1.38 9.46 -19.62
C SER A 30 -2.62 9.37 -18.73
N LYS A 31 -3.51 10.36 -18.92
CA LYS A 31 -4.97 10.28 -19.05
C LYS A 31 -5.91 10.13 -17.85
N ASP A 32 -5.44 10.10 -16.61
CA ASP A 32 -6.31 10.31 -15.46
C ASP A 32 -5.88 11.56 -14.68
N ILE A 33 -6.77 12.56 -14.67
CA ILE A 33 -6.57 13.86 -14.02
C ILE A 33 -6.46 13.59 -12.51
N GLY A 34 -5.25 13.58 -11.96
CA GLY A 34 -5.03 13.48 -10.51
C GLY A 34 -3.66 12.99 -10.05
N ASP A 35 -2.90 12.29 -10.90
CA ASP A 35 -1.76 11.48 -10.45
C ASP A 35 -0.41 11.92 -11.03
N GLU A 36 -0.28 13.21 -11.33
CA GLU A 36 0.88 13.78 -12.05
C GLU A 36 2.19 13.75 -11.24
N ASN A 37 2.17 13.31 -9.97
CA ASN A 37 3.34 13.17 -9.09
C ASN A 37 3.20 12.00 -8.10
N ALA A 38 2.65 10.86 -8.53
CA ALA A 38 2.40 9.74 -7.64
C ALA A 38 3.70 9.07 -7.16
N ILE A 39 3.84 8.88 -5.84
CA ILE A 39 4.87 8.02 -5.25
C ILE A 39 4.37 6.59 -5.33
N SER A 40 5.17 5.71 -5.94
CA SER A 40 4.97 4.27 -5.87
C SER A 40 6.15 3.58 -5.18
N TYR A 41 5.93 2.35 -4.74
CA TYR A 41 6.88 1.54 -4.01
C TYR A 41 7.10 0.23 -4.79
N ILE A 42 8.36 -0.06 -5.12
CA ILE A 42 8.71 -1.28 -5.84
C ILE A 42 8.86 -2.44 -4.85
N LEU A 43 8.11 -3.51 -5.09
CA LEU A 43 8.17 -4.78 -4.38
C LEU A 43 8.38 -5.89 -5.41
N GLY A 44 9.60 -6.40 -5.53
CA GLY A 44 9.96 -7.33 -6.60
C GLY A 44 9.88 -6.65 -7.97
N GLU A 45 9.06 -7.20 -8.87
CA GLU A 45 8.82 -6.66 -10.22
C GLU A 45 7.56 -5.77 -10.29
N SER A 46 6.83 -5.63 -9.18
CA SER A 46 5.57 -4.90 -9.12
C SER A 46 5.75 -3.53 -8.46
N SER A 47 4.92 -2.58 -8.87
CA SER A 47 4.87 -1.22 -8.32
C SER A 47 3.51 -1.00 -7.67
N TYR A 48 3.50 -0.48 -6.44
CA TYR A 48 2.30 -0.22 -5.67
C TYR A 48 2.28 1.21 -5.14
N SER A 49 1.14 1.87 -5.18
CA SER A 49 0.87 3.08 -4.41
C SER A 49 0.69 2.76 -2.92
N PHE A 50 0.82 3.77 -2.05
CA PHE A 50 0.58 3.59 -0.62
C PHE A 50 -0.84 3.09 -0.33
N SER A 51 -1.85 3.60 -1.06
CA SER A 51 -3.25 3.19 -0.90
C SER A 51 -3.47 1.73 -1.28
N GLU A 52 -2.82 1.23 -2.34
CA GLU A 52 -2.88 -0.19 -2.70
C GLU A 52 -2.30 -1.08 -1.60
N LEU A 53 -1.15 -0.70 -1.02
CA LEU A 53 -0.56 -1.43 0.10
C LEU A 53 -1.49 -1.46 1.32
N VAL A 54 -2.08 -0.33 1.70
CA VAL A 54 -3.04 -0.25 2.82
C VAL A 54 -4.26 -1.15 2.55
N SER A 55 -4.83 -1.10 1.35
CA SER A 55 -5.97 -1.93 0.96
C SER A 55 -5.63 -3.42 1.04
N HIS A 56 -4.45 -3.83 0.57
CA HIS A 56 -3.99 -5.21 0.68
C HIS A 56 -3.89 -5.69 2.13
N PHE A 57 -3.34 -4.87 3.04
CA PHE A 57 -3.28 -5.25 4.46
C PHE A 57 -4.68 -5.34 5.08
N LEU A 58 -5.55 -4.37 4.79
CA LEU A 58 -6.91 -4.35 5.32
C LEU A 58 -7.70 -5.59 4.88
N ASP A 59 -7.67 -5.91 3.59
CA ASP A 59 -8.34 -7.10 3.04
C ASP A 59 -7.87 -8.40 3.72
N ASN A 60 -6.58 -8.50 4.04
CA ASN A 60 -6.04 -9.68 4.70
C ASN A 60 -6.41 -9.75 6.19
N ILE A 61 -6.37 -8.63 6.90
CA ILE A 61 -6.81 -8.57 8.31
C ILE A 61 -8.28 -9.00 8.42
N GLU A 62 -9.15 -8.43 7.57
CA GLU A 62 -10.58 -8.77 7.55
C GLU A 62 -10.85 -10.22 7.14
N LYS A 63 -9.99 -10.82 6.31
CA LYS A 63 -10.07 -12.26 5.98
C LYS A 63 -9.66 -13.13 7.15
N ILE A 64 -8.60 -12.77 7.88
CA ILE A 64 -8.11 -13.53 9.04
C ILE A 64 -9.12 -13.49 10.18
N GLU A 65 -9.80 -12.38 10.43
CA GLU A 65 -10.86 -12.32 11.45
C GLU A 65 -12.03 -13.27 11.16
N LYS A 66 -12.27 -13.56 9.87
CA LYS A 66 -13.27 -14.56 9.44
C LYS A 66 -12.78 -15.99 9.60
N TRP A 67 -11.48 -16.21 9.82
CA TRP A 67 -10.92 -17.50 10.19
C TRP A 67 -11.16 -17.70 11.68
N SER A 68 -12.41 -17.98 12.05
CA SER A 68 -12.77 -18.37 13.40
C SER A 68 -12.02 -19.67 13.75
N PHE A 69 -11.06 -19.58 14.67
CA PHE A 69 -10.49 -20.74 15.37
C PHE A 69 -11.34 -21.10 16.58
#